data_AF-A0AAD3RY07-F1
#
_entry.id   AF-A0AAD3RY07-F1
#
_cell.length_a   1.000
_cell.length_b   1.000
_cell.length_c   1.000
_cell.angle_alpha   90.00
_cell.angle_beta   90.00
_cell.angle_gamma   90.00
#
_symmetry.space_group_name_H-M   'P 1'
#
loop_
_entity.id
_entity.type
_entity.pdbx_description
1 polymer ?
#
loop_
_entity_poly.entity_id
_entity_poly.type
_entity_poly.pdbx_seq_one_letter_code
_entity_poly.pdbx_strand_id
1 'polypeptide(L)'
;MMGKSLKSDGKYISIHLRFDEDIVASSCCVYDGGCEEQLEKDMSCEKGWGSKFRCKDPAINPGLNRINGKCPLTPVEIGVVLRGMGFDNNTAFYLASGKLYEAKRHLVLLLQMFPLFYTKKSFASPEELAPFEMLRGQAEAEETVSIAFSYRLCLLHSSMGVGL
;
A
#
# COMPACT_ATOMS: atom_id res chain seq x y z
N MET A 1 -19.33 10.22 -8.60
CA MET A 1 -19.00 11.55 -8.04
C MET A 1 -18.79 11.41 -6.54
N MET A 2 -17.73 12.01 -6.00
CA MET A 2 -17.45 12.06 -4.56
C MET A 2 -18.73 12.36 -3.79
N GLY A 3 -19.19 11.40 -2.98
CA GLY A 3 -19.97 11.74 -1.81
C GLY A 3 -19.04 12.58 -0.96
N LYS A 4 -19.14 13.91 -1.09
CA LYS A 4 -18.37 14.87 -0.29
C LYS A 4 -18.48 14.37 1.15
N SER A 5 -17.39 13.88 1.73
CA SER A 5 -17.36 13.67 3.16
C SER A 5 -17.51 15.05 3.76
N LEU A 6 -18.72 15.38 4.19
CA LEU A 6 -19.14 16.68 4.73
C LEU A 6 -18.26 17.13 5.92
N LYS A 7 -17.42 16.22 6.45
CA LYS A 7 -16.54 16.46 7.59
C LYS A 7 -15.13 16.97 7.25
N SER A 8 -14.58 16.70 6.06
CA SER A 8 -13.19 17.07 5.73
C SER A 8 -13.04 18.15 4.66
N ASP A 9 -14.14 18.80 4.24
CA ASP A 9 -14.12 19.82 3.18
C ASP A 9 -13.48 19.33 1.86
N GLY A 10 -13.53 18.00 1.61
CA GLY A 10 -12.91 17.38 0.45
C GLY A 10 -11.39 17.19 0.54
N LYS A 11 -10.75 17.52 1.67
CA LYS A 11 -9.34 17.26 1.93
C LYS A 11 -9.14 15.79 2.34
N TYR A 12 -8.09 15.18 1.81
CA TYR A 12 -7.70 13.80 2.12
C TYR A 12 -6.19 13.65 2.08
N ILE A 13 -5.69 12.62 2.76
CA ILE A 13 -4.28 12.25 2.76
C ILE A 13 -4.11 11.01 1.88
N SER A 14 -3.23 11.10 0.90
CA SER A 14 -2.87 9.95 0.06
C SER A 14 -1.70 9.19 0.67
N ILE A 15 -1.85 7.88 0.80
CA ILE A 15 -0.82 6.95 1.29
C ILE A 15 -0.52 5.99 0.15
N HIS A 16 0.72 6.00 -0.32
CA HIS A 16 1.21 4.97 -1.23
C HIS A 16 1.81 3.83 -0.41
N LEU A 17 1.14 2.67 -0.41
CA LEU A 17 1.59 1.51 0.33
C LEU A 17 2.17 0.45 -0.59
N ARG A 18 3.45 0.16 -0.40
CA ARG A 18 4.19 -0.88 -1.10
C ARG A 18 4.35 -2.12 -0.21
N PHE A 19 3.23 -2.77 0.08
CA PHE A 19 3.15 -4.01 0.87
C PHE A 19 2.56 -5.14 0.01
N ASP A 20 3.08 -5.22 -1.22
CA ASP A 20 2.70 -6.20 -2.22
C ASP A 20 3.44 -7.53 -1.99
N GLU A 21 2.88 -8.62 -2.50
CA GLU A 21 3.38 -9.99 -2.27
C GLU A 21 4.85 -10.19 -2.71
N ASP A 22 5.27 -9.56 -3.80
CA ASP A 22 6.64 -9.59 -4.33
C ASP A 22 7.64 -8.83 -3.44
N ILE A 23 7.23 -7.69 -2.88
CA ILE A 23 8.04 -6.89 -1.97
C ILE A 23 8.16 -7.57 -0.62
N VAL A 24 7.07 -8.12 -0.11
CA VAL A 24 7.08 -8.93 1.12
C VAL A 24 7.98 -10.15 0.93
N ALA A 25 7.84 -10.87 -0.19
CA ALA A 25 8.67 -12.04 -0.53
C ALA A 25 10.17 -11.73 -0.60
N SER A 26 10.55 -10.63 -1.25
CA SER A 26 11.96 -10.26 -1.44
C SER A 26 12.60 -9.54 -0.24
N SER A 27 11.80 -9.05 0.72
CA SER A 27 12.30 -8.27 1.86
C SER A 27 13.12 -9.07 2.88
N CYS A 28 12.99 -10.40 2.88
CA CYS A 28 13.58 -11.30 3.88
C CYS A 28 13.29 -10.89 5.34
N CYS A 29 12.16 -10.23 5.57
CA CYS A 29 11.70 -9.79 6.88
C CYS A 29 10.68 -10.75 7.48
N VAL A 30 10.59 -10.82 8.80
CA VAL A 30 9.60 -11.64 9.50
C VAL A 30 8.39 -10.78 9.85
N TYR A 31 7.19 -11.27 9.58
CA TYR A 31 5.91 -10.66 9.94
C TYR A 31 5.08 -11.62 10.82
N ASP A 32 3.87 -11.21 11.19
CA ASP A 32 3.09 -11.80 12.29
C ASP A 32 2.34 -13.11 11.94
N GLY A 33 2.47 -13.66 10.74
CA GLY A 33 1.81 -14.90 10.29
C GLY A 33 2.58 -16.19 10.59
N GLY A 34 3.74 -16.09 11.24
CA GLY A 34 4.44 -17.25 11.79
C GLY A 34 5.07 -18.15 10.73
N CYS A 35 5.22 -19.44 11.04
CA CYS A 35 5.98 -20.37 10.21
C CYS A 35 5.33 -20.65 8.84
N GLU A 36 4.00 -20.63 8.77
CA GLU A 36 3.26 -20.88 7.54
C GLU A 36 3.44 -19.73 6.54
N GLU A 37 3.25 -18.49 7.00
CA GLU A 37 3.51 -17.28 6.20
C GLU A 37 4.96 -17.24 5.71
N GLN A 38 5.91 -17.56 6.60
CA GLN A 38 7.32 -17.58 6.25
C GLN A 38 7.63 -18.61 5.14
N LEU A 39 6.98 -19.77 5.17
CA LEU A 39 7.13 -20.81 4.16
C LEU A 39 6.56 -20.34 2.81
N GLU A 40 5.35 -19.78 2.80
CA GLU A 40 4.71 -19.25 1.59
C GLU A 40 5.55 -18.14 0.95
N LYS A 41 6.01 -17.21 1.77
CA LYS A 41 6.89 -16.11 1.36
C LYS A 41 8.18 -16.62 0.75
N ASP A 42 8.84 -17.59 1.39
CA ASP A 42 10.07 -18.19 0.88
C ASP A 42 9.82 -18.89 -0.46
N MET A 43 8.70 -19.61 -0.62
CA MET A 43 8.30 -20.23 -1.89
C MET A 43 8.03 -19.18 -2.98
N SER A 44 7.37 -18.07 -2.65
CA SER A 44 7.11 -16.98 -3.60
C SER A 44 8.41 -16.28 -4.02
N CYS A 45 9.35 -16.09 -3.09
CA CYS A 45 10.67 -15.53 -3.38
C CYS A 45 11.47 -16.45 -4.32
N GLU A 46 11.49 -17.76 -4.06
CA GLU A 46 12.17 -18.76 -4.90
C GLU A 46 11.57 -18.82 -6.31
N LYS A 47 10.24 -18.70 -6.45
CA LYS A 47 9.57 -18.65 -7.77
C LYS A 47 9.90 -17.37 -8.55
N GLY A 48 9.88 -16.21 -7.88
CA GLY A 48 10.06 -14.92 -8.54
C GLY A 48 11.51 -14.61 -8.90
N TRP A 49 12.46 -15.01 -8.05
CA TRP A 49 13.87 -14.61 -8.15
C TRP A 49 14.83 -15.80 -8.36
N GLY A 50 14.32 -17.03 -8.33
CA GLY A 50 15.10 -18.24 -8.51
C GLY A 50 16.18 -18.40 -7.44
N SER A 51 17.32 -18.97 -7.83
CA SER A 51 18.48 -19.17 -6.95
C SER A 51 19.30 -17.90 -6.67
N LYS A 52 18.95 -16.75 -7.28
CA LYS A 52 19.72 -15.50 -7.17
C LYS A 52 19.46 -14.72 -5.88
N PHE A 53 18.28 -14.88 -5.27
CA PHE A 53 17.93 -14.26 -4.00
C PHE A 53 17.44 -15.33 -3.04
N ARG A 54 18.20 -15.57 -1.98
CA ARG A 54 17.82 -16.51 -0.92
C ARG A 54 17.78 -15.79 0.41
N CYS A 55 16.58 -15.55 0.93
CA CYS A 55 16.38 -15.11 2.31
C CYS A 55 16.92 -16.09 3.36
N LYS A 56 17.29 -17.30 2.93
CA LYS A 56 17.94 -18.35 3.72
C LYS A 56 19.47 -18.21 3.79
N ASP A 57 20.06 -17.19 3.18
CA ASP A 57 21.49 -16.92 3.33
C ASP A 57 21.79 -16.60 4.81
N PRO A 58 22.72 -17.33 5.48
CA PRO A 58 23.10 -17.06 6.87
C PRO A 58 23.57 -15.62 7.13
N ALA A 59 24.01 -14.90 6.10
CA ALA A 59 24.37 -13.49 6.21
C ALA A 59 23.17 -12.54 6.35
N ILE A 60 21.95 -13.01 6.05
CA ILE A 60 20.72 -12.21 6.16
C ILE A 60 20.18 -12.30 7.57
N ASN A 61 20.07 -11.14 8.22
CA ASN A 61 19.47 -11.01 9.54
C ASN A 61 18.16 -10.20 9.43
N PRO A 62 16.99 -10.84 9.58
CA PRO A 62 15.69 -10.17 9.48
C PRO A 62 15.52 -9.01 10.47
N GLY A 63 16.05 -9.15 11.69
CA GLY A 63 16.00 -8.09 12.71
C GLY A 63 16.80 -6.86 12.30
N LEU A 64 18.00 -7.04 11.74
CA LEU A 64 18.80 -5.93 11.22
C LEU A 64 18.16 -5.28 9.99
N ASN A 65 17.50 -6.06 9.12
CA ASN A 65 16.75 -5.50 7.99
C ASN A 65 15.64 -4.56 8.47
N ARG A 66 14.93 -4.93 9.55
CA ARG A 66 13.89 -4.12 10.16
C ARG A 66 14.44 -2.82 10.72
N ILE A 67 15.50 -2.91 11.53
CA ILE A 67 16.15 -1.74 12.16
C ILE A 67 16.71 -0.76 11.11
N ASN A 68 17.27 -1.29 10.02
CA ASN A 68 17.83 -0.49 8.94
C ASN A 68 16.77 0.06 7.97
N GLY A 69 15.47 -0.15 8.22
CA GLY A 69 14.39 0.34 7.36
C GLY A 69 14.28 -0.35 6.02
N LYS A 70 14.83 -1.57 5.86
CA LYS A 70 14.73 -2.36 4.63
C LYS A 70 13.40 -3.11 4.52
N CYS A 71 12.73 -3.36 5.64
CA CYS A 71 11.43 -4.02 5.65
C CYS A 71 10.31 -3.04 5.30
N PRO A 72 9.39 -3.37 4.38
CA PRO A 72 8.18 -2.58 4.20
C PRO A 72 7.37 -2.56 5.50
N LEU A 73 6.70 -1.43 5.75
CA LEU A 73 5.81 -1.27 6.89
C LEU A 73 4.50 -2.01 6.64
N THR A 74 3.98 -2.68 7.68
CA THR A 74 2.65 -3.28 7.60
C THR A 74 1.58 -2.19 7.60
N PRO A 75 0.38 -2.44 7.03
CA PRO A 75 -0.74 -1.52 7.14
C PRO A 75 -1.03 -1.04 8.57
N VAL A 76 -0.85 -1.92 9.56
CA VAL A 76 -1.07 -1.60 10.98
C VAL A 76 -0.04 -0.60 11.51
N GLU A 77 1.24 -0.83 11.20
CA GLU A 77 2.33 0.06 11.61
C GLU A 77 2.16 1.46 11.04
N ILE A 78 1.73 1.55 9.78
CA ILE A 78 1.38 2.83 9.16
C ILE A 78 0.24 3.49 9.93
N GLY A 79 -0.78 2.73 10.32
CA GLY A 79 -1.87 3.26 11.12
C GLY A 79 -1.41 3.83 12.46
N VAL A 80 -0.47 3.18 13.14
CA VAL A 80 0.14 3.68 14.39
C VAL A 80 0.94 4.95 14.14
N VAL A 81 1.74 5.01 13.06
CA VAL A 81 2.50 6.21 12.69
C VAL A 81 1.55 7.39 12.41
N LEU A 82 0.47 7.17 11.66
CA LEU A 82 -0.53 8.19 11.36
C LEU A 82 -1.21 8.73 12.62
N ARG A 83 -1.53 7.86 13.57
CA ARG A 83 -2.04 8.27 14.90
C ARG A 83 -1.02 9.10 15.66
N GLY A 84 0.26 8.68 15.63
CA GLY A 84 1.37 9.42 16.25
C GLY A 84 1.59 10.81 15.63
N MET A 85 1.28 10.98 14.35
CA MET A 85 1.32 12.27 13.65
C MET A 85 0.11 13.19 13.98
N GLY A 86 -0.85 12.71 14.76
CA GLY A 86 -2.01 13.50 15.19
C GLY A 86 -3.24 13.35 14.29
N PHE A 87 -3.25 12.40 13.36
CA PHE A 87 -4.46 12.12 12.58
C PHE A 87 -5.45 11.27 13.38
N ASP A 88 -6.72 11.61 13.25
CA ASP A 88 -7.82 11.00 13.96
C ASP A 88 -8.81 10.29 13.00
N ASN A 89 -9.91 9.81 13.57
CA ASN A 89 -10.97 9.14 12.85
C ASN A 89 -11.82 10.07 11.95
N ASN A 90 -11.62 11.38 12.01
CA ASN A 90 -12.27 12.36 11.14
C ASN A 90 -11.44 12.68 9.88
N THR A 91 -10.20 12.18 9.81
CA THR A 91 -9.32 12.39 8.66
C THR A 91 -9.63 11.38 7.56
N ALA A 92 -9.83 11.86 6.33
CA ALA A 92 -10.04 11.00 5.17
C ALA A 92 -8.70 10.55 4.58
N PHE A 93 -8.53 9.25 4.40
CA PHE A 93 -7.34 8.65 3.80
C PHE A 93 -7.67 7.99 2.46
N TYR A 94 -6.77 8.16 1.50
CA TYR A 94 -6.78 7.44 0.23
C TYR A 94 -5.56 6.53 0.16
N LEU A 95 -5.80 5.23 -0.01
CA LEU A 95 -4.76 4.23 -0.16
C LEU A 95 -4.53 3.93 -1.64
N ALA A 96 -3.39 4.40 -2.13
CA ALA A 96 -2.80 3.95 -3.38
C ALA A 96 -1.96 2.71 -3.08
N SER A 97 -2.39 1.54 -3.54
CA SER A 97 -1.62 0.30 -3.40
C SER A 97 -2.04 -0.68 -4.48
N GLY A 98 -1.13 -1.60 -4.81
CA GLY A 98 -1.43 -2.74 -5.65
C GLY A 98 -2.19 -3.83 -4.88
N LYS A 99 -1.84 -5.08 -5.15
CA LYS A 99 -2.42 -6.23 -4.45
C LYS A 99 -1.69 -6.41 -3.12
N LEU A 100 -2.27 -5.84 -2.07
CA LEU A 100 -1.77 -5.99 -0.70
C LEU A 100 -1.67 -7.45 -0.26
N TYR A 101 -0.52 -7.80 0.31
CA TYR A 101 -0.27 -9.09 0.92
C TYR A 101 -1.21 -9.33 2.11
N GLU A 102 -1.93 -10.46 2.07
CA GLU A 102 -2.97 -10.79 3.05
C GLU A 102 -3.88 -9.60 3.42
N ALA A 103 -4.37 -8.86 2.41
CA ALA A 103 -5.13 -7.62 2.60
C ALA A 103 -6.24 -7.72 3.65
N LYS A 104 -6.97 -8.84 3.68
CA LYS A 104 -8.07 -9.08 4.64
C LYS A 104 -7.58 -9.06 6.09
N ARG A 105 -6.38 -9.57 6.36
CA ARG A 105 -5.82 -9.64 7.71
C ARG A 105 -5.29 -8.28 8.14
N HIS A 106 -4.51 -7.64 7.26
CA HIS A 106 -3.79 -6.42 7.60
C HIS A 106 -4.64 -5.15 7.53
N LEU A 107 -5.67 -5.10 6.66
CA LEU A 107 -6.52 -3.91 6.52
C LEU A 107 -7.57 -3.79 7.62
N VAL A 108 -8.02 -4.89 8.24
CA VAL A 108 -9.11 -4.84 9.24
C VAL A 108 -8.78 -3.90 10.38
N LEU A 109 -7.58 -4.01 10.95
CA LEU A 109 -7.14 -3.14 12.06
C LEU A 109 -6.94 -1.69 11.59
N LEU A 110 -6.46 -1.48 10.36
CA LEU A 110 -6.28 -0.15 9.80
C LEU A 110 -7.63 0.57 9.60
N LEU A 111 -8.62 -0.13 9.07
CA LEU A 111 -9.98 0.39 8.87
C LEU A 111 -10.70 0.65 10.20
N GLN A 112 -10.39 -0.11 11.26
CA GLN A 112 -10.90 0.16 12.60
C GLN A 112 -10.29 1.43 13.20
N MET A 113 -9.01 1.71 12.93
CA MET A 113 -8.36 2.96 13.37
C MET A 113 -8.86 4.19 12.61
N PHE A 114 -9.14 4.03 11.31
CA PHE A 114 -9.56 5.11 10.41
C PHE A 114 -10.80 4.67 9.60
N PRO A 115 -12.01 5.09 10.01
CA PRO A 115 -13.24 4.70 9.32
C PRO A 115 -13.42 5.39 7.96
N LEU A 116 -12.79 6.55 7.76
CA LEU A 116 -12.79 7.30 6.50
C LEU A 116 -11.60 6.89 5.65
N PHE A 117 -11.59 5.64 5.19
CA PHE A 117 -10.47 5.07 4.46
C PHE A 117 -10.92 4.54 3.11
N TYR A 118 -10.40 5.14 2.04
CA TYR A 118 -10.78 4.87 0.67
C TYR A 118 -9.65 4.15 -0.06
N THR A 119 -10.01 3.15 -0.83
CA THR A 119 -9.11 2.46 -1.77
C THR A 119 -9.45 2.85 -3.20
N LYS A 120 -8.57 2.50 -4.15
CA LYS A 120 -8.79 2.64 -5.59
C LYS A 120 -10.21 2.23 -6.04
N LYS A 121 -10.71 1.08 -5.56
CA LYS A 121 -12.04 0.53 -5.93
C LYS A 121 -13.21 1.33 -5.37
N SER A 122 -13.04 1.98 -4.22
CA SER A 122 -14.07 2.84 -3.63
C SER A 122 -14.04 4.28 -4.15
N PHE A 123 -12.94 4.69 -4.77
CA PHE A 123 -12.73 6.10 -5.15
C PHE A 123 -13.04 6.38 -6.63
N ALA A 124 -12.71 5.46 -7.53
CA ALA A 124 -12.94 5.65 -8.97
C ALA A 124 -14.34 5.16 -9.38
N SER A 125 -15.06 5.93 -10.21
CA SER A 125 -16.31 5.44 -10.80
C SER A 125 -16.02 4.39 -11.86
N PRO A 126 -16.99 3.49 -12.17
CA PRO A 126 -16.85 2.55 -13.27
C PRO A 126 -16.53 3.23 -14.59
N GLU A 127 -17.05 4.44 -14.86
CA GLU A 127 -16.70 5.19 -16.08
C GLU A 127 -15.26 5.72 -16.09
N GLU A 128 -14.71 6.11 -14.94
CA GLU A 128 -13.30 6.53 -14.84
C GLU A 128 -12.34 5.34 -14.93
N LEU A 129 -12.78 4.13 -14.54
CA LEU A 129 -12.02 2.89 -14.63
C LEU A 129 -12.08 2.24 -16.02
N ALA A 130 -13.19 2.37 -16.72
CA ALA A 130 -13.45 1.77 -18.04
C ALA A 130 -12.34 1.98 -19.09
N PRO A 131 -11.76 3.19 -19.27
CA PRO A 131 -10.68 3.39 -20.25
C PRO A 131 -9.38 2.65 -19.89
N PHE A 132 -9.17 2.30 -18.61
CA PHE A 132 -7.98 1.60 -18.14
C PHE A 132 -8.15 0.08 -18.15
N GLU A 133 -9.37 -0.44 -18.02
CA GLU A 133 -9.63 -1.89 -18.15
C GLU A 133 -9.35 -2.42 -19.57
N MET A 134 -9.37 -1.54 -20.57
CA MET A 134 -9.12 -1.88 -21.97
C MET A 134 -7.62 -1.91 -22.33
N LEU A 135 -6.73 -1.42 -21.46
CA LEU A 135 -5.28 -1.41 -21.66
C LEU A 135 -4.67 -2.69 -21.06
N ARG A 136 -4.34 -3.63 -21.95
CA ARG A 136 -3.46 -4.81 -21.80
C ARG A 136 -3.17 -5.28 -20.36
N GLY A 137 -3.84 -6.37 -19.96
CA GLY A 137 -3.47 -7.19 -18.80
C GLY A 137 -3.85 -6.57 -17.46
N GLN A 138 -4.67 -7.28 -16.68
CA GLN A 138 -5.26 -6.78 -15.43
C GLN A 138 -4.24 -6.22 -14.41
N ALA A 139 -2.97 -6.63 -14.45
CA ALA A 139 -1.93 -6.15 -13.55
C ALA A 139 -1.38 -4.75 -13.90
N GLU A 140 -1.23 -4.43 -15.20
CA GLU A 140 -0.60 -3.17 -15.66
C GLU A 140 -1.58 -2.00 -15.63
N ALA A 141 -2.85 -2.26 -15.96
CA ALA A 141 -3.95 -1.32 -15.74
C ALA A 141 -4.11 -0.99 -14.24
N GLU A 142 -3.76 -1.95 -13.36
CA GLU A 142 -3.90 -1.74 -11.93
C GLU A 142 -2.93 -0.72 -11.37
N GLU A 143 -1.65 -0.86 -11.76
CA GLU A 143 -0.56 0.04 -11.45
C GLU A 143 -0.74 1.40 -12.14
N THR A 144 -1.16 1.42 -13.41
CA THR A 144 -1.39 2.64 -14.19
C THR A 144 -2.45 3.55 -13.56
N VAL A 145 -3.49 3.01 -12.90
CA VAL A 145 -4.46 3.87 -12.18
C VAL A 145 -3.87 4.41 -10.88
N SER A 146 -3.05 3.65 -10.15
CA SER A 146 -2.36 4.13 -8.93
C SER A 146 -1.33 5.22 -9.27
N ILE A 147 -0.58 4.99 -10.35
CA ILE A 147 0.32 5.91 -11.02
C ILE A 147 -0.49 7.13 -11.46
N ALA A 148 -1.52 6.99 -12.31
CA ALA A 148 -2.33 8.10 -12.80
C ALA A 148 -3.02 8.89 -11.67
N PHE A 149 -3.45 8.25 -10.58
CA PHE A 149 -3.93 8.93 -9.38
C PHE A 149 -2.82 9.71 -8.68
N SER A 150 -1.64 9.12 -8.53
CA SER A 150 -0.45 9.81 -8.00
C SER A 150 -0.02 10.98 -8.88
N TYR A 151 -0.02 10.84 -10.21
CA TYR A 151 0.28 11.92 -11.16
C TYR A 151 -0.82 12.99 -11.15
N ARG A 152 -2.10 12.62 -11.03
CA ARG A 152 -3.22 13.59 -10.92
C ARG A 152 -3.17 14.34 -9.58
N LEU A 153 -2.77 13.68 -8.50
CA LEU A 153 -2.51 14.32 -7.19
C LEU A 153 -1.29 15.26 -7.25
N CYS A 154 -0.22 14.85 -7.94
CA CYS A 154 0.97 15.66 -8.17
C CYS A 154 0.66 16.89 -9.03
N LEU A 155 -0.16 16.75 -10.08
CA LEU A 155 -0.63 17.85 -10.93
C LEU A 155 -1.57 18.82 -10.18
N LEU A 156 -2.39 18.31 -9.25
CA LEU A 156 -3.19 19.16 -8.36
C LEU A 156 -2.32 19.95 -7.37
N HIS A 157 -1.20 19.38 -6.89
CA HIS A 157 -0.26 20.09 -6.04
C HIS A 157 0.51 21.17 -6.80
N SER A 158 0.88 20.91 -8.07
CA SER A 158 1.50 21.92 -8.95
C SER A 158 0.57 23.07 -9.34
N SER A 159 -0.76 22.89 -9.33
CA SER A 159 -1.69 24.00 -9.59
C SER A 159 -2.03 24.83 -8.32
N MET A 160 -1.75 24.30 -7.13
CA MET A 160 -1.97 25.00 -5.85
C MET A 160 -0.79 25.86 -5.37
N GLY A 161 0.31 25.96 -6.15
CA GLY A 161 1.32 27.00 -5.94
C GLY A 161 1.93 27.03 -4.53
N VAL A 162 2.17 25.89 -3.90
CA VAL A 162 3.00 25.84 -2.69
C VAL A 162 4.44 25.76 -3.13
N GLY A 163 5.04 26.94 -3.29
CA GLY A 163 6.48 27.09 -3.51
C GLY A 163 7.26 26.48 -2.36
N LEU A 164 8.22 25.63 -2.69
CA LEU A 164 9.45 25.45 -1.92
C LEU A 164 10.30 26.70 -2.05
#